data_AF-A0A7X6WG08-F1
#
_entry.id   AF-A0A7X6WG08-F1
#
_cell.length_a   1.000
_cell.length_b   1.000
_cell.length_c   1.000
_cell.angle_alpha   90.00
_cell.angle_beta   90.00
_cell.angle_gamma   90.00
#
_symmetry.space_group_name_H-M   'P 1'
#
loop_
_entity.id
_entity.type
_entity.pdbx_description
1 polymer ?
#
loop_
_entity_poly.entity_id
_entity_poly.type
_entity_poly.pdbx_seq_one_letter_code
_entity_poly.pdbx_strand_id
1 'polypeptide(L)'
;MHLAGENNYRKVGIVFPVYFFSLPKMIVEFAKNLKIQPDSYIYSIATCGGFVGVSFDHLEKLFKQKGYTNLSTFKIVMPDNYQVLYAPSPIEKQLEVINKANILIDKILPLIKEEKFHYEKHPNIALKLVGNTAYATFNPKYKDQNFWADDNCDGCSICEKVCPANDIVMEEGRPKWLNNCEQCLA
;
A
#
# COMPACT_ATOMS: atom_id res chain seq x y z
N MET A 1 -19.56 -6.42 15.58
CA MET A 1 -18.92 -7.55 16.28
C MET A 1 -18.97 -8.76 15.34
N HIS A 2 -17.98 -8.90 14.45
CA HIS A 2 -17.83 -10.12 13.63
C HIS A 2 -16.77 -11.00 14.30
N LEU A 3 -17.17 -12.24 14.58
CA LEU A 3 -16.37 -13.27 15.20
C LEU A 3 -15.21 -13.64 14.27
N ALA A 4 -14.03 -13.07 14.50
CA ALA A 4 -12.80 -13.58 13.89
C ALA A 4 -12.41 -14.88 14.61
N GLY A 5 -13.04 -15.99 14.23
CA GLY A 5 -12.52 -17.32 14.49
C GLY A 5 -11.09 -17.41 13.96
N GLU A 6 -10.26 -18.24 14.59
CA GLU A 6 -8.90 -18.48 14.13
C GLU A 6 -8.94 -18.95 12.67
N ASN A 7 -8.52 -18.07 11.76
CA ASN A 7 -8.55 -18.39 10.35
C ASN A 7 -7.41 -19.36 10.03
N ASN A 8 -7.76 -20.54 9.53
CA ASN A 8 -6.83 -21.61 9.17
C ASN A 8 -6.19 -21.38 7.79
N TYR A 9 -5.72 -20.16 7.52
CA TYR A 9 -5.05 -19.84 6.25
C TYR A 9 -3.59 -20.28 6.30
N ARG A 10 -3.20 -21.26 5.48
CA ARG A 10 -1.79 -21.67 5.36
C ARG A 10 -0.90 -20.63 4.67
N LYS A 11 -1.48 -19.78 3.82
CA LYS A 11 -0.78 -18.77 3.03
C LYS A 11 -1.53 -17.45 3.03
N VAL A 12 -0.83 -16.36 3.32
CA VAL A 12 -1.39 -14.99 3.35
C VAL A 12 -0.54 -14.07 2.51
N GLY A 13 -1.20 -13.35 1.58
CA GLY A 13 -0.57 -12.32 0.77
C GLY A 13 -1.01 -10.93 1.17
N ILE A 14 -0.07 -10.00 1.27
CA ILE A 14 -0.35 -8.59 1.57
C ILE A 14 0.31 -7.73 0.51
N VAL A 15 -0.51 -7.18 -0.40
CA VAL A 15 -0.05 -6.32 -1.48
C VAL A 15 -0.45 -4.88 -1.14
N PHE A 16 0.52 -3.97 -1.13
CA PHE A 16 0.26 -2.58 -0.74
C PHE A 16 1.16 -1.59 -1.49
N PRO A 17 0.68 -0.36 -1.75
CA PRO A 17 1.52 0.73 -2.20
C PRO A 17 2.32 1.33 -1.04
N VAL A 18 3.48 1.91 -1.33
CA VAL A 18 4.30 2.61 -0.34
C VAL A 18 3.86 4.07 -0.26
N TYR A 19 3.33 4.47 0.90
CA TYR A 19 2.93 5.85 1.20
C TYR A 19 3.88 6.45 2.22
N PHE A 20 4.41 7.64 1.90
CA PHE A 20 5.26 8.39 2.82
C PHE A 20 6.43 7.57 3.39
N PHE A 21 7.15 6.85 2.51
CA PHE A 21 8.26 5.94 2.85
C PHE A 21 7.86 4.72 3.71
N SER A 22 6.58 4.43 3.92
CA SER A 22 6.15 3.24 4.66
C SER A 22 4.75 2.74 4.24
N LEU A 23 4.05 2.05 5.14
CA LEU A 23 2.74 1.46 4.96
C LEU A 23 1.62 2.51 4.90
N PRO A 24 0.57 2.32 4.09
CA PRO A 24 -0.71 3.03 4.24
C PRO A 24 -1.32 2.78 5.63
N LYS A 25 -2.11 3.72 6.17
CA LYS A 25 -2.67 3.55 7.52
C LYS A 25 -3.67 2.38 7.57
N MET A 26 -4.45 2.20 6.51
CA MET A 26 -5.33 1.03 6.36
C MET A 26 -4.59 -0.31 6.41
N ILE A 27 -3.36 -0.39 5.89
CA ILE A 27 -2.55 -1.63 5.93
C ILE A 27 -2.01 -1.87 7.34
N VAL A 28 -1.62 -0.80 8.05
CA VAL A 28 -1.25 -0.91 9.48
C VAL A 28 -2.44 -1.45 10.29
N GLU A 29 -3.64 -0.94 10.07
CA GLU A 29 -4.84 -1.39 10.78
C GLU A 29 -5.22 -2.83 10.42
N PHE A 30 -5.15 -3.19 9.14
CA PHE A 30 -5.34 -4.57 8.69
C PHE A 30 -4.33 -5.51 9.37
N ALA A 31 -3.03 -5.19 9.35
CA ALA A 31 -1.97 -6.02 9.92
C ALA A 31 -2.13 -6.21 11.44
N LYS A 32 -2.58 -5.18 12.17
CA LYS A 32 -2.88 -5.26 13.61
C LYS A 32 -4.04 -6.21 13.90
N ASN A 33 -5.09 -6.17 13.09
CA ASN A 33 -6.29 -6.99 13.29
C ASN A 33 -6.20 -8.39 12.69
N LEU A 34 -5.24 -8.64 11.79
CA LEU A 34 -5.02 -9.93 11.15
C LEU A 34 -4.77 -11.02 12.22
N LYS A 35 -5.51 -12.12 12.12
CA LYS A 35 -5.33 -13.32 12.95
C LYS A 35 -5.16 -14.52 12.05
N ILE A 36 -3.98 -15.11 12.09
CA ILE A 36 -3.59 -16.32 11.37
C ILE A 36 -2.74 -17.21 12.27
N GLN A 37 -2.46 -18.43 11.80
CA GLN A 37 -1.61 -19.37 12.51
C GLN A 37 -0.15 -18.88 12.52
N PRO A 38 0.61 -19.11 13.60
CA PRO A 38 2.00 -18.68 13.68
C PRO A 38 2.92 -19.23 12.57
N ASP A 39 2.60 -20.41 12.04
CA ASP A 39 3.34 -21.10 10.99
C ASP A 39 2.85 -20.80 9.56
N SER A 40 1.79 -20.00 9.40
CA SER A 40 1.32 -19.54 8.09
C SER A 40 2.47 -18.90 7.30
N TYR A 41 2.61 -19.27 6.02
CA TYR A 41 3.51 -18.56 5.11
C TYR A 41 2.90 -17.20 4.76
N ILE A 42 3.65 -16.13 5.02
CA ILE A 42 3.21 -14.77 4.72
C ILE A 42 4.14 -14.21 3.65
N TYR A 43 3.55 -13.61 2.62
CA TYR A 43 4.31 -12.80 1.68
C TYR A 43 3.73 -11.40 1.60
N SER A 44 4.61 -10.44 1.36
CA SER A 44 4.23 -9.05 1.13
C SER A 44 4.83 -8.54 -0.17
N ILE A 45 4.05 -7.74 -0.89
CA ILE A 45 4.46 -7.09 -2.13
C ILE A 45 4.25 -5.60 -1.97
N ALA A 46 5.33 -4.84 -1.97
CA ALA A 46 5.28 -3.38 -1.92
C ALA A 46 5.41 -2.82 -3.34
N THR A 47 4.40 -2.07 -3.80
CA THR A 47 4.51 -1.27 -5.02
C THR A 47 5.03 0.12 -4.69
N CYS A 48 5.97 0.65 -5.48
CA CYS A 48 6.59 1.96 -5.22
C CYS A 48 7.12 2.60 -6.49
N GLY A 49 7.29 3.93 -6.48
CA GLY A 49 7.99 4.67 -7.54
C GLY A 49 9.49 4.40 -7.65
N GLY A 50 10.08 3.77 -6.63
CA GLY A 50 11.49 3.39 -6.67
C GLY A 50 12.00 2.76 -5.37
N PHE A 51 11.65 3.35 -4.22
CA PHE A 51 12.10 2.88 -2.91
C PHE A 51 10.94 2.40 -2.05
N VAL A 52 11.13 1.28 -1.37
CA VAL A 52 10.17 0.75 -0.38
C VAL A 52 10.24 1.46 0.97
N GLY A 53 11.25 2.31 1.18
CA GLY A 53 11.49 3.00 2.44
C GLY A 53 11.61 2.00 3.59
N VAL A 54 10.90 2.27 4.69
CA VAL A 54 10.83 1.45 5.91
C VAL A 54 9.54 0.62 5.98
N SER A 55 8.81 0.47 4.87
CA SER A 55 7.52 -0.25 4.84
C SER A 55 7.63 -1.70 5.32
N PHE A 56 8.61 -2.46 4.81
CA PHE A 56 8.85 -3.83 5.24
C PHE A 56 9.33 -3.90 6.70
N ASP A 57 10.19 -2.97 7.15
CA ASP A 57 10.61 -2.88 8.56
C ASP A 57 9.40 -2.69 9.49
N HIS A 58 8.46 -1.82 9.11
CA HIS A 58 7.25 -1.55 9.90
C HIS A 58 6.29 -2.74 9.90
N LEU A 59 6.09 -3.40 8.75
CA LEU A 59 5.23 -4.59 8.65
C LEU A 59 5.81 -5.74 9.46
N GLU A 60 7.10 -6.02 9.31
CA GLU A 60 7.80 -7.05 10.06
C GLU A 60 7.73 -6.80 11.56
N LYS A 61 7.88 -5.55 12.01
CA LYS A 61 7.72 -5.19 13.42
C LYS A 61 6.32 -5.51 13.95
N LEU A 62 5.27 -5.18 13.19
CA LEU A 62 3.88 -5.49 13.56
C LEU A 62 3.64 -7.01 13.65
N PHE A 63 4.22 -7.78 12.73
CA PHE A 63 4.07 -9.24 12.67
C PHE A 63 4.88 -9.97 13.73
N LYS A 64 6.11 -9.55 14.00
CA LYS A 64 6.91 -10.08 15.12
C LYS A 64 6.22 -9.88 16.46
N GLN A 65 5.56 -8.74 16.68
CA GLN A 65 4.78 -8.49 17.90
C GLN A 65 3.60 -9.45 18.07
N LYS A 66 3.14 -10.08 16.98
CA LYS A 66 2.05 -11.05 16.96
C LYS A 66 2.54 -12.51 16.89
N GLY A 67 3.86 -12.74 16.93
CA GLY A 67 4.45 -14.08 16.80
C GLY A 67 4.55 -14.59 15.37
N TYR A 68 4.29 -13.75 14.36
CA TYR A 68 4.40 -14.10 12.95
C TYR A 68 5.82 -13.83 12.46
N THR A 69 6.56 -14.89 12.13
CA THR A 69 7.98 -14.80 11.76
C THR A 69 8.28 -15.21 10.32
N ASN A 70 7.33 -15.88 9.64
CA ASN A 70 7.51 -16.41 8.29
C ASN A 70 7.08 -15.40 7.19
N LEU A 71 7.63 -14.18 7.22
CA LEU A 71 7.31 -13.10 6.28
C LEU A 71 8.37 -13.00 5.16
N SER A 72 7.94 -13.25 3.92
CA SER A 72 8.70 -12.89 2.71
C SER A 72 8.32 -11.52 2.18
N THR A 73 9.26 -10.78 1.60
CA THR A 73 9.07 -9.38 1.16
C THR A 73 9.56 -9.18 -0.26
N PHE A 74 8.71 -8.64 -1.14
CA PHE A 74 9.02 -8.42 -2.56
C PHE A 74 8.72 -6.99 -2.99
N LYS A 75 9.67 -6.34 -3.67
CA LYS A 75 9.48 -5.00 -4.23
C LYS A 75 9.05 -5.08 -5.68
N ILE A 76 8.04 -4.28 -6.05
CA ILE A 76 7.67 -4.02 -7.45
C ILE A 76 7.72 -2.51 -7.69
N VAL A 77 8.51 -2.08 -8.68
CA VAL A 77 8.50 -0.68 -9.09
C VAL A 77 7.36 -0.45 -10.06
N MET A 78 6.51 0.54 -9.79
CA MET A 78 5.37 0.95 -10.59
C MET A 78 5.49 2.44 -10.94
N PRO A 79 4.79 2.94 -11.98
CA PRO A 79 4.72 4.37 -12.23
C PRO A 79 4.25 5.14 -10.99
N ASP A 80 4.88 6.29 -10.73
CA ASP A 80 4.48 7.18 -9.64
C ASP A 80 3.07 7.74 -9.86
N ASN A 81 2.27 7.76 -8.79
CA ASN A 81 0.89 8.25 -8.82
C ASN A 81 0.65 9.51 -7.96
N TYR A 82 1.69 10.11 -7.37
CA TYR A 82 1.53 11.26 -6.47
C TYR A 82 1.44 12.60 -7.21
N GLN A 83 0.36 12.78 -7.99
CA GLN A 83 0.16 13.91 -8.89
C GLN A 83 0.05 15.28 -8.21
N VAL A 84 -0.12 15.30 -6.88
CA VAL A 84 -0.11 16.54 -6.08
C VAL A 84 1.27 17.21 -6.07
N LEU A 85 2.36 16.45 -6.26
CA LEU A 85 3.73 16.99 -6.19
C LEU A 85 4.43 17.09 -7.55
N TYR A 86 4.10 16.20 -8.49
CA TYR A 86 4.77 16.12 -9.78
C TYR A 86 3.80 15.64 -10.86
N ALA A 87 4.06 16.03 -12.10
CA ALA A 87 3.31 15.56 -13.27
C ALA A 87 3.57 14.07 -13.56
N PRO A 88 2.65 13.37 -14.26
CA PRO A 88 2.90 11.99 -14.64
C PRO A 88 4.07 11.92 -15.62
N SER A 89 4.85 10.84 -15.54
CA SER A 89 5.89 10.57 -16.55
C SER A 89 5.27 10.36 -17.95
N PRO A 90 6.02 10.57 -19.05
CA PRO A 90 5.55 10.22 -20.39
C PRO A 90 5.07 8.77 -20.48
N ILE A 91 4.05 8.53 -21.31
CA ILE A 91 3.37 7.22 -21.40
C ILE A 91 4.35 6.09 -21.75
N GLU A 92 5.36 6.36 -22.59
CA GLU A 92 6.38 5.40 -22.99
C GLU A 92 7.19 4.91 -21.79
N LYS A 93 7.54 5.83 -20.88
CA LYS A 93 8.26 5.51 -19.64
C LYS A 93 7.38 4.74 -18.66
N GLN A 94 6.09 5.09 -18.58
CA GLN A 94 5.14 4.35 -17.74
C GLN A 94 5.03 2.90 -18.22
N LEU A 95 4.87 2.68 -19.54
CA LEU A 95 4.81 1.36 -20.15
C LEU A 95 6.11 0.57 -19.96
N GLU A 96 7.26 1.22 -20.05
CA GLU A 96 8.55 0.58 -19.76
C GLU A 96 8.61 0.05 -18.32
N VAL A 97 8.20 0.86 -17.34
CA VAL A 97 8.17 0.45 -15.92
C VAL A 97 7.18 -0.70 -15.71
N ILE A 98 5.99 -0.64 -16.32
CA ILE A 98 4.98 -1.70 -16.25
C ILE A 98 5.51 -3.00 -16.86
N ASN A 99 6.19 -2.95 -18.00
CA ASN A 99 6.77 -4.14 -18.63
C ASN A 99 7.85 -4.78 -17.74
N LYS A 100 8.70 -3.96 -17.10
CA LYS A 100 9.68 -4.46 -16.12
C LYS A 100 9.00 -5.07 -14.89
N ALA A 101 7.91 -4.48 -14.42
CA ALA A 101 7.11 -5.02 -13.32
C ALA A 101 6.54 -6.41 -13.68
N ASN A 102 5.98 -6.58 -14.88
CA ASN A 102 5.46 -7.87 -15.34
C ASN A 102 6.54 -8.96 -15.37
N ILE A 103 7.73 -8.66 -15.92
CA ILE A 103 8.87 -9.59 -15.93
C ILE A 103 9.28 -9.97 -14.50
N LEU A 104 9.23 -9.03 -13.55
CA LEU A 104 9.57 -9.29 -12.17
C LEU A 104 8.50 -10.13 -11.47
N ILE A 105 7.22 -9.89 -11.75
CA ILE A 105 6.10 -10.70 -11.25
C ILE A 105 6.28 -12.16 -11.67
N ASP A 106 6.61 -12.42 -12.93
CA ASP A 106 6.86 -13.78 -13.43
C ASP A 106 7.99 -14.49 -12.70
N LYS A 107 8.99 -13.75 -12.20
CA LYS A 107 10.09 -14.28 -11.37
C LYS A 107 9.69 -14.50 -9.92
N ILE A 108 8.80 -13.68 -9.37
CA ILE A 108 8.34 -13.75 -7.98
C ILE A 108 7.32 -14.87 -7.78
N LEU A 109 6.43 -15.09 -8.75
CA LEU A 109 5.33 -16.05 -8.63
C LEU A 109 5.78 -17.48 -8.25
N PRO A 110 6.82 -18.07 -8.86
CA PRO A 110 7.34 -19.38 -8.44
C PRO A 110 7.81 -19.40 -6.99
N LEU A 111 8.47 -18.33 -6.52
CA LEU A 111 8.96 -18.24 -5.14
C LEU A 111 7.80 -18.27 -4.13
N ILE A 112 6.73 -17.51 -4.41
CA ILE A 112 5.52 -17.50 -3.58
C ILE A 112 4.79 -18.85 -3.62
N LYS A 113 4.72 -19.49 -4.80
CA LYS A 113 4.07 -20.81 -4.97
C LYS A 113 4.79 -21.87 -4.15
N GLU A 114 6.11 -21.88 -4.19
CA GLU A 114 6.98 -22.82 -3.47
C GLU A 114 7.24 -22.43 -2.01
N GLU A 115 6.63 -21.33 -1.53
CA GLU A 115 6.81 -20.82 -0.16
C GLU A 115 8.27 -20.55 0.19
N LYS A 116 9.06 -20.20 -0.83
CA LYS A 116 10.47 -19.87 -0.68
C LYS A 116 10.58 -18.55 0.07
N PHE A 117 11.33 -18.58 1.16
CA PHE A 117 11.66 -17.39 1.92
C PHE A 117 12.50 -16.44 1.07
N HIS A 118 12.05 -15.20 0.95
CA HIS A 118 12.76 -14.14 0.25
C HIS A 118 12.65 -12.84 1.03
N TYR A 119 13.76 -12.10 1.11
CA TYR A 119 13.79 -10.85 1.85
C TYR A 119 14.43 -9.76 1.00
N GLU A 120 13.65 -8.72 0.70
CA GLU A 120 14.15 -7.50 0.06
C GLU A 120 15.14 -6.80 1.00
N LYS A 121 16.30 -6.39 0.46
CA LYS A 121 17.34 -5.75 1.27
C LYS A 121 16.79 -4.52 2.00
N HIS A 122 16.95 -4.50 3.32
CA HIS A 122 16.62 -3.33 4.13
C HIS A 122 17.37 -2.07 3.68
N PRO A 123 16.77 -0.89 3.83
CA PRO A 123 17.49 0.38 3.69
C PRO A 123 18.66 0.46 4.69
N ASN A 124 19.70 1.21 4.31
CA ASN A 124 20.78 1.56 5.22
C ASN A 124 20.27 2.45 6.38
N ILE A 125 21.09 2.63 7.42
CA ILE A 125 20.69 3.36 8.64
C ILE A 125 20.23 4.79 8.33
N ALA A 126 20.88 5.49 7.40
CA ALA A 126 20.51 6.84 7.02
C ALA A 126 19.12 6.89 6.38
N LEU A 127 18.84 5.98 5.44
CA LEU A 127 17.51 5.85 4.81
C LEU A 127 16.45 5.38 5.81
N LYS A 128 16.80 4.55 6.80
CA LYS A 128 15.89 4.21 7.91
C LYS A 128 15.55 5.44 8.73
N LEU A 129 16.51 6.29 9.06
CA LEU A 129 16.26 7.52 9.80
C LEU A 129 15.32 8.43 9.02
N VAL A 130 15.62 8.71 7.74
CA VAL A 130 14.78 9.54 6.86
C VAL A 130 13.37 8.96 6.72
N GLY A 131 13.25 7.65 6.46
CA GLY A 131 11.95 7.01 6.31
C GLY A 131 11.11 7.07 7.57
N ASN A 132 11.72 6.83 8.74
CA ASN A 132 11.01 6.91 10.02
C ASN A 132 10.60 8.34 10.38
N THR A 133 11.46 9.34 10.15
CA THR A 133 11.11 10.75 10.44
C THR A 133 10.05 11.27 9.50
N ALA A 134 10.15 10.96 8.19
CA ALA A 134 9.11 11.30 7.22
C ALA A 134 7.77 10.66 7.59
N TYR A 135 7.77 9.35 7.85
CA TYR A 135 6.55 8.61 8.17
C TYR A 135 5.91 9.02 9.52
N ALA A 136 6.71 9.50 10.49
CA ALA A 136 6.18 10.04 11.75
C ALA A 136 5.28 11.26 11.54
N THR A 137 5.47 12.01 10.45
CA THR A 137 4.62 13.15 10.07
C THR A 137 3.44 12.74 9.17
N PHE A 138 3.36 11.47 8.77
CA PHE A 138 2.30 10.98 7.89
C PHE A 138 0.97 10.88 8.64
N ASN A 139 0.10 11.83 8.35
CA ASN A 139 -1.31 11.82 8.71
C ASN A 139 -2.14 12.12 7.44
N PRO A 140 -2.63 11.07 6.75
CA PRO A 140 -3.41 11.25 5.53
C PRO A 140 -4.86 11.70 5.80
N LYS A 141 -5.32 11.49 7.04
CA LYS A 141 -6.61 12.00 7.51
C LYS A 141 -6.64 13.51 7.29
N TYR A 142 -7.70 14.03 6.68
CA TYR A 142 -7.88 15.45 6.33
C TYR A 142 -7.03 15.97 5.16
N LYS A 143 -6.24 15.14 4.45
CA LYS A 143 -5.47 15.60 3.27
C LYS A 143 -6.35 15.96 2.07
N ASP A 144 -7.60 15.55 2.11
CA ASP A 144 -8.71 15.80 1.20
C ASP A 144 -9.42 17.13 1.46
N GLN A 145 -9.09 17.89 2.52
CA GLN A 145 -9.78 19.15 2.86
C GLN A 145 -9.76 20.21 1.76
N ASN A 146 -8.75 20.18 0.89
CA ASN A 146 -8.62 21.11 -0.23
C ASN A 146 -9.05 20.48 -1.56
N PHE A 147 -9.68 19.30 -1.54
CA PHE A 147 -10.19 18.67 -2.75
C PHE A 147 -11.54 19.28 -3.09
N TRP A 148 -11.76 19.50 -4.38
CA TRP A 148 -12.98 20.10 -4.92
C TRP A 148 -13.24 19.54 -6.31
N ALA A 149 -14.49 19.62 -6.74
CA ALA A 149 -14.91 19.30 -8.09
C ALA A 149 -15.41 20.57 -8.77
N ASP A 150 -14.92 20.84 -9.98
CA ASP A 150 -15.35 21.96 -10.80
C ASP A 150 -16.62 21.62 -11.61
N ASP A 151 -17.04 22.52 -12.49
CA ASP A 151 -18.23 22.33 -13.34
C ASP A 151 -18.03 21.31 -14.46
N ASN A 152 -16.81 20.77 -14.65
CA ASN A 152 -16.57 19.67 -15.58
C ASN A 152 -16.94 18.30 -14.97
N CYS A 153 -17.26 18.24 -13.68
CA CYS A 153 -17.76 17.03 -13.05
C CYS A 153 -19.17 16.69 -13.57
N ASP A 154 -19.33 15.48 -14.13
CA ASP A 154 -20.58 14.98 -14.71
C ASP A 154 -21.42 14.14 -13.74
N GLY A 155 -20.99 13.99 -12.48
CA GLY A 155 -21.68 13.21 -11.47
C GLY A 155 -21.60 11.68 -11.65
N CYS A 156 -20.66 11.15 -12.46
CA CYS A 156 -20.56 9.71 -12.76
C CYS A 156 -20.31 8.78 -11.55
N SER A 157 -19.96 9.34 -10.39
CA SER A 157 -19.74 8.62 -9.12
C SER A 157 -18.59 7.60 -9.14
N ILE A 158 -17.67 7.68 -10.10
CA ILE A 158 -16.52 6.75 -10.18
C ILE A 158 -15.61 6.93 -8.96
N CYS A 159 -15.34 8.18 -8.56
CA CYS A 159 -14.51 8.50 -7.40
C CYS A 159 -15.01 7.87 -6.08
N GLU A 160 -16.31 7.88 -5.83
CA GLU A 160 -16.95 7.18 -4.71
C GLU A 160 -16.70 5.66 -4.79
N LYS A 161 -16.92 5.06 -5.96
CA LYS A 161 -16.80 3.60 -6.18
C LYS A 161 -15.38 3.07 -6.04
N VAL A 162 -14.38 3.83 -6.49
CA VAL A 162 -12.98 3.37 -6.51
C VAL A 162 -12.22 3.72 -5.23
N CYS A 163 -12.76 4.59 -4.38
CA CYS A 163 -12.09 5.02 -3.15
C CYS A 163 -11.95 3.86 -2.16
N PRO A 164 -10.73 3.35 -1.90
CA PRO A 164 -10.56 2.21 -0.99
C PRO A 164 -10.80 2.59 0.48
N ALA A 165 -10.80 3.89 0.80
CA ALA A 165 -11.00 4.41 2.15
C ALA A 165 -12.48 4.73 2.46
N ASN A 166 -13.39 4.55 1.49
CA ASN A 166 -14.79 5.01 1.56
C ASN A 166 -14.88 6.47 2.03
N ASP A 167 -13.99 7.31 1.51
CA ASP A 167 -13.83 8.71 1.92
C ASP A 167 -14.68 9.67 1.08
N ILE A 168 -15.28 9.20 0.00
CA ILE A 168 -16.04 10.05 -0.93
C ILE A 168 -17.48 9.59 -0.93
N VAL A 169 -18.41 10.52 -0.81
CA VAL A 169 -19.85 10.30 -1.03
C VAL A 169 -20.38 11.27 -2.07
N MET A 170 -21.40 10.86 -2.82
CA MET A 170 -22.09 11.77 -3.75
C MET A 170 -23.21 12.54 -3.05
N GLU A 171 -23.12 13.87 -3.02
CA GLU A 171 -24.12 14.79 -2.48
C GLU A 171 -24.53 15.77 -3.59
N GLU A 172 -25.83 15.87 -3.89
CA GLU A 172 -26.37 16.75 -4.95
C GLU A 172 -25.68 16.57 -6.32
N GLY A 173 -25.29 15.32 -6.65
CA GLY A 173 -24.61 14.98 -7.90
C GLY A 173 -23.12 15.31 -7.93
N ARG A 174 -22.52 15.74 -6.82
CA ARG A 174 -21.08 16.08 -6.73
C ARG A 174 -20.38 15.29 -5.62
N PRO A 175 -19.06 15.03 -5.75
CA PRO A 175 -18.31 14.34 -4.70
C PRO A 175 -18.10 15.25 -3.48
N LYS A 176 -18.23 14.64 -2.30
CA LYS A 176 -17.94 15.23 -1.00
C LYS A 176 -17.00 14.31 -0.24
N TRP A 177 -15.92 14.87 0.28
CA TRP A 177 -14.90 14.13 1.01
C TRP A 177 -15.18 14.14 2.52
N LEU A 178 -14.98 12.99 3.15
CA LEU A 178 -15.39 12.69 4.53
C LEU A 178 -14.25 12.83 5.54
N ASN A 179 -13.08 13.32 5.13
CA ASN A 179 -11.91 13.49 5.98
C ASN A 179 -11.35 12.19 6.57
N ASN A 180 -11.49 11.08 5.85
CA ASN A 180 -10.94 9.76 6.11
C ASN A 180 -9.96 9.31 5.00
N CYS A 181 -9.39 10.26 4.27
CA CYS A 181 -8.50 9.99 3.16
C CYS A 181 -7.23 9.21 3.56
N GLU A 182 -6.73 8.40 2.61
CA GLU A 182 -5.43 7.71 2.69
C GLU A 182 -4.38 8.36 1.76
N GLN A 183 -4.77 9.44 1.08
CA GLN A 183 -3.95 10.18 0.12
C GLN A 183 -3.42 9.31 -1.04
N CYS A 184 -4.22 8.33 -1.45
CA CYS A 184 -3.86 7.36 -2.48
C CYS A 184 -3.83 7.93 -3.91
N LEU A 185 -4.65 8.97 -4.16
CA LEU A 185 -4.87 9.58 -5.49
C LEU A 185 -5.23 8.53 -6.56
N ALA A 186 -6.14 7.62 -6.19
CA ALA A 186 -6.68 6.57 -7.05
C ALA A 186 -7.66 7.11 -8.10
#